data_AF-A0A6S6U8N8-F1
#
_entry.id   AF-A0A6S6U8N8-F1
#
_cell.length_a   1.000
_cell.length_b   1.000
_cell.length_c   1.000
_cell.angle_alpha   90.00
_cell.angle_beta   90.00
_cell.angle_gamma   90.00
#
_symmetry.space_group_name_H-M   'P 1'
#
loop_
_entity.id
_entity.type
_entity.pdbx_description
1 polymer ?
#
loop_
_entity_poly.entity_id
_entity_poly.type
_entity_poly.pdbx_seq_one_letter_code
_entity_poly.pdbx_strand_id
1 'polypeptide(L)'
;MKFIYILLLSTVLNASCSQEETEASNAFFFQASEAKTLETQVELLQKSLEACFSYEVEVSLLLLKVDKSTNSKEKETLYDELLESLSNIKNNDAMVKAMQNKINRELAKIYADKNPELSVIYKQKADAKKEIEEKKEKNYLPWIVSLLALLLWASWDLLKKWGKF
;
A
#
# COMPACT_ATOMS: atom_id res chain seq x y z
N MET A 1 18.54 -9.09 -3.67
CA MET A 1 17.23 -9.69 -3.37
C MET A 1 16.52 -8.78 -2.38
N LYS A 2 15.48 -8.04 -2.79
CA LYS A 2 14.60 -7.32 -1.87
C LYS A 2 13.30 -8.11 -1.80
N PHE A 3 13.25 -9.04 -0.86
CA PHE A 3 12.01 -9.71 -0.48
C PHE A 3 11.41 -8.93 0.69
N ILE A 4 10.07 -8.96 0.78
CA ILE A 4 9.18 -8.26 1.71
C ILE A 4 8.52 -7.02 1.08
N TYR A 5 7.44 -7.26 0.34
CA TYR A 5 6.30 -6.33 0.23
C TYR A 5 5.22 -6.77 1.22
N ILE A 6 5.57 -6.84 2.51
CA ILE A 6 4.56 -7.03 3.54
C ILE A 6 4.00 -5.66 3.82
N LEU A 7 2.76 -5.44 3.35
CA LEU A 7 1.92 -4.35 3.84
C LEU A 7 1.79 -4.57 5.34
N LEU A 8 2.62 -3.87 6.12
CA LEU A 8 2.54 -3.80 7.58
C LEU A 8 1.31 -2.96 7.92
N LEU A 9 0.13 -3.55 7.71
CA LEU A 9 -1.12 -3.03 8.23
C LEU A 9 -1.30 -3.67 9.60
N SER A 10 -1.07 -2.84 10.61
CA SER A 10 -1.32 -3.13 12.02
C SER A 10 -2.68 -3.77 12.18
N THR A 11 -2.69 -5.00 12.69
CA THR A 11 -3.84 -5.84 13.05
C THR A 11 -4.66 -6.41 11.88
N VAL A 12 -4.40 -7.69 11.58
CA VAL A 12 -5.30 -8.61 10.86
C VAL A 12 -6.54 -8.81 11.74
N LEU A 13 -7.52 -7.92 11.62
CA LEU A 13 -8.78 -8.02 12.35
C LEU A 13 -9.89 -8.36 11.36
N ASN A 14 -10.12 -9.67 11.19
CA ASN A 14 -11.32 -10.15 10.51
C ASN A 14 -12.34 -10.61 11.55
N ALA A 15 -13.60 -10.21 11.37
CA ALA A 15 -14.65 -10.29 12.40
C ALA A 15 -15.21 -11.71 12.66
N SER A 16 -14.66 -12.74 12.01
CA SER A 16 -15.19 -14.11 11.99
C SER A 16 -14.27 -15.16 12.61
N CYS A 17 -13.06 -14.81 13.03
CA CYS A 17 -12.10 -15.76 13.60
C CYS A 17 -12.11 -15.69 15.13
N SER A 18 -11.89 -16.83 15.77
CA SER A 18 -11.58 -16.90 17.20
C SER A 18 -10.22 -16.25 17.50
N GLN A 19 -9.96 -15.98 18.77
CA GLN A 19 -8.68 -15.44 19.21
C GLN A 19 -7.52 -16.39 18.86
N GLU A 20 -7.69 -17.69 19.08
CA GLU A 20 -6.66 -18.70 18.79
C GLU A 20 -6.33 -18.77 17.29
N GLU A 21 -7.35 -18.76 16.43
CA GLU A 21 -7.19 -18.71 14.96
C GLU A 21 -6.46 -17.43 14.51
N THR A 22 -6.79 -16.30 15.14
CA THR A 22 -6.15 -15.01 14.85
C THR A 22 -4.68 -15.01 15.27
N GLU A 23 -4.37 -15.54 16.45
CA GLU A 23 -3.00 -15.67 16.95
C GLU A 23 -2.16 -16.61 16.07
N ALA A 24 -2.72 -17.76 15.68
CA ALA A 24 -2.07 -18.70 14.78
C ALA A 24 -1.82 -18.08 13.40
N SER A 25 -2.82 -17.41 12.82
CA SER A 25 -2.68 -16.73 11.53
C SER A 25 -1.59 -15.65 11.57
N ASN A 26 -1.58 -14.82 12.61
CA ASN A 26 -0.55 -13.79 12.78
C ASN A 26 0.85 -14.39 12.99
N ALA A 27 0.97 -15.51 13.72
CA ALA A 27 2.24 -16.20 13.89
C ALA A 27 2.79 -16.71 12.55
N PHE A 28 1.94 -17.34 11.72
CA PHE A 28 2.35 -17.77 10.38
C PHE A 28 2.72 -16.59 9.48
N PHE A 29 1.95 -15.51 9.50
CA PHE A 29 2.25 -14.30 8.74
C PHE A 29 3.60 -13.67 9.15
N PHE A 30 3.87 -13.59 10.45
CA PHE A 30 5.14 -13.09 10.97
C PHE A 30 6.31 -14.00 10.56
N GLN A 31 6.16 -15.32 10.68
CA GLN A 31 7.19 -16.26 10.22
C GLN A 31 7.43 -16.14 8.71
N ALA A 32 6.37 -15.90 7.92
CA ALA A 32 6.52 -15.64 6.49
C ALA A 32 7.36 -14.38 6.25
N SER A 33 7.22 -13.35 7.07
CA SER A 33 8.01 -12.11 6.97
C SER A 33 9.51 -12.31 7.20
N GLU A 34 9.89 -13.32 7.98
CA GLU A 34 11.29 -13.63 8.30
C GLU A 34 11.89 -14.73 7.42
N ALA A 35 11.05 -15.44 6.65
CA ALA A 35 11.49 -16.55 5.82
C ALA A 35 12.41 -16.09 4.69
N LYS A 36 13.51 -16.84 4.47
CA LYS A 36 14.57 -16.50 3.50
C LYS A 36 14.30 -16.95 2.07
N THR A 37 13.36 -17.87 1.90
CA THR A 37 13.03 -18.49 0.60
C THR A 37 11.59 -18.18 0.23
N LEU A 38 11.35 -17.97 -1.07
CA LEU A 38 10.01 -17.63 -1.56
C LEU A 38 9.03 -18.80 -1.36
N GLU A 39 9.47 -20.04 -1.52
CA GLU A 39 8.65 -21.23 -1.26
C GLU A 39 8.12 -21.26 0.17
N THR A 40 8.98 -20.99 1.15
CA THR A 40 8.58 -20.98 2.57
C THR A 40 7.69 -19.79 2.88
N GLN A 41 7.93 -18.62 2.26
CA GLN A 41 7.01 -17.48 2.38
C GLN A 41 5.60 -17.83 1.88
N VAL A 42 5.49 -18.44 0.70
CA VAL A 42 4.21 -18.86 0.11
C VAL A 42 3.49 -19.87 1.00
N GLU A 43 4.19 -20.90 1.48
CA GLU A 43 3.61 -21.93 2.35
C GLU A 43 3.08 -21.33 3.66
N LEU A 44 3.85 -20.46 4.31
CA LEU A 44 3.45 -19.82 5.57
C LEU A 44 2.28 -18.85 5.37
N LEU A 45 2.24 -18.09 4.27
CA LEU A 45 1.11 -17.23 3.96
C LEU A 45 -0.16 -18.02 3.67
N GLN A 46 -0.06 -19.19 3.02
CA GLN A 46 -1.20 -20.10 2.85
C GLN A 46 -1.73 -20.59 4.19
N LYS A 47 -0.85 -21.06 5.08
CA LYS A 47 -1.22 -21.47 6.45
C LYS A 47 -1.86 -20.32 7.25
N SER A 48 -1.38 -19.10 7.07
CA SER A 48 -1.99 -17.91 7.68
C SER A 48 -3.43 -17.70 7.20
N LEU A 49 -3.69 -17.78 5.88
CA LEU A 49 -5.04 -17.66 5.32
C LEU A 49 -5.97 -18.79 5.75
N GLU A 50 -5.46 -20.02 5.83
CA GLU A 50 -6.22 -21.19 6.31
C GLU A 50 -6.63 -21.04 7.77
N ALA A 51 -5.73 -20.49 8.61
CA ALA A 51 -6.02 -20.25 10.03
C ALA A 51 -7.03 -19.09 10.21
N CYS A 52 -6.84 -17.97 9.51
CA CYS A 52 -7.80 -16.89 9.47
C CYS A 52 -7.59 -16.03 8.23
N PHE A 53 -8.62 -15.96 7.38
CA PHE A 53 -8.56 -15.19 6.14
C PHE A 53 -8.39 -13.69 6.42
N SER A 54 -7.53 -13.03 5.64
CA SER A 54 -7.40 -11.58 5.58
C SER A 54 -6.97 -11.16 4.18
N TYR A 55 -7.54 -10.06 3.71
CA TYR A 55 -7.21 -9.51 2.40
C TYR A 55 -5.73 -9.05 2.34
N GLU A 56 -5.14 -8.62 3.44
CA GLU A 56 -3.72 -8.24 3.50
C GLU A 56 -2.77 -9.43 3.29
N VAL A 57 -3.09 -10.57 3.91
CA VAL A 57 -2.34 -11.82 3.73
C VAL A 57 -2.53 -12.36 2.32
N GLU A 58 -3.76 -12.30 1.81
CA GLU A 58 -4.09 -12.73 0.45
C GLU A 58 -3.34 -11.89 -0.59
N VAL A 59 -3.33 -10.56 -0.43
CA VAL A 59 -2.55 -9.64 -1.28
C VAL A 59 -1.07 -10.00 -1.28
N SER A 60 -0.50 -10.31 -0.11
CA SER A 60 0.91 -10.69 0.01
C SER A 60 1.19 -12.01 -0.72
N LEU A 61 0.31 -13.00 -0.59
CA LEU A 61 0.42 -14.29 -1.26
C LEU A 61 0.29 -14.14 -2.79
N LEU A 62 -0.70 -13.39 -3.26
CA LEU A 62 -0.96 -13.16 -4.67
C LEU A 62 0.20 -12.42 -5.34
N LEU A 63 0.81 -11.43 -4.68
CA LEU A 63 2.02 -10.76 -5.17
C LEU A 63 3.17 -11.73 -5.40
N LEU A 64 3.44 -12.64 -4.45
CA LEU A 64 4.49 -13.64 -4.61
C LEU A 64 4.19 -14.62 -5.76
N LYS A 65 2.93 -15.01 -5.94
CA LYS A 65 2.51 -15.86 -7.07
C LYS A 65 2.68 -15.15 -8.42
N VAL A 66 2.34 -13.87 -8.50
CA VAL A 66 2.57 -13.03 -9.70
C VAL A 66 4.05 -12.97 -10.07
N ASP A 67 4.92 -12.75 -9.08
CA ASP A 67 6.36 -12.67 -9.29
C ASP A 67 6.95 -14.02 -9.77
N LYS A 68 6.39 -15.15 -9.30
CA LYS A 68 6.80 -16.50 -9.70
C LYS A 68 6.25 -16.92 -11.07
N SER A 69 5.06 -16.46 -11.44
CA SER A 69 4.46 -16.87 -12.71
C SER A 69 5.28 -16.36 -13.89
N THR A 70 5.40 -17.16 -14.95
CA THR A 70 5.95 -16.76 -16.25
C THR A 70 4.87 -16.73 -17.33
N ASN A 71 3.67 -17.23 -17.02
CA ASN A 71 2.55 -17.30 -17.94
C ASN A 71 1.74 -16.00 -17.90
N SER A 72 1.63 -15.33 -19.05
CA SER A 72 0.91 -14.05 -19.14
C SER A 72 -0.57 -14.14 -18.76
N LYS A 73 -1.25 -15.26 -19.04
CA LYS A 73 -2.67 -15.42 -18.73
C LYS A 73 -2.89 -15.70 -17.24
N GLU A 74 -2.01 -16.49 -16.63
CA GLU A 74 -2.03 -16.70 -15.19
C GLU A 74 -1.74 -15.39 -14.43
N LYS A 75 -0.75 -14.60 -14.88
CA LYS A 75 -0.48 -13.27 -14.31
C LYS A 75 -1.67 -12.34 -14.38
N GLU A 76 -2.39 -12.34 -15.49
CA GLU A 76 -3.61 -11.54 -15.68
C GLU A 76 -4.65 -11.90 -14.62
N THR A 77 -4.98 -13.20 -14.47
CA THR A 77 -5.91 -13.68 -13.44
C THR A 77 -5.46 -13.31 -12.04
N LEU A 78 -4.19 -13.52 -11.70
CA LEU A 78 -3.65 -13.17 -10.39
C LEU A 78 -3.69 -11.66 -10.12
N TYR A 79 -3.50 -10.81 -11.13
CA TYR A 79 -3.61 -9.36 -10.99
C TYR A 79 -5.06 -8.91 -10.80
N ASP A 80 -6.01 -9.55 -11.47
CA ASP A 80 -7.44 -9.27 -11.27
C ASP A 80 -7.87 -9.64 -9.85
N GLU A 81 -7.51 -10.83 -9.36
CA GLU A 81 -7.72 -11.25 -7.96
C GLU A 81 -7.06 -10.27 -6.98
N LEU A 82 -5.83 -9.85 -7.26
CA LEU A 82 -5.09 -8.92 -6.40
C LEU A 82 -5.77 -7.54 -6.32
N LEU A 83 -6.34 -7.04 -7.43
CA LEU A 83 -7.11 -5.80 -7.43
C LEU A 83 -8.40 -5.92 -6.62
N GLU A 84 -9.08 -7.06 -6.70
CA GLU A 84 -10.27 -7.35 -5.91
C GLU A 84 -9.94 -7.37 -4.42
N SER A 85 -8.91 -8.12 -3.99
CA SER A 85 -8.48 -8.16 -2.59
C SER A 85 -8.09 -6.77 -2.08
N LEU A 86 -7.31 -6.00 -2.86
CA LEU A 86 -6.94 -4.62 -2.51
C LEU A 86 -8.16 -3.69 -2.38
N SER A 87 -9.24 -3.92 -3.13
CA SER A 87 -10.46 -3.12 -3.05
C SER A 87 -11.25 -3.36 -1.75
N ASN A 88 -11.09 -4.54 -1.16
CA ASN A 88 -11.76 -4.94 0.08
C ASN A 88 -10.98 -4.54 1.34
N ILE A 89 -9.70 -4.16 1.23
CA ILE A 89 -8.95 -3.57 2.33
C ILE A 89 -9.54 -2.18 2.62
N LYS A 90 -10.37 -2.09 3.66
CA LYS A 90 -11.01 -0.86 4.13
C LYS A 90 -10.02 0.04 4.85
N ASN A 91 -9.05 0.54 4.11
CA ASN A 91 -8.30 1.71 4.52
C ASN A 91 -7.97 2.52 3.28
N ASN A 92 -8.17 3.83 3.36
CA ASN A 92 -7.84 4.78 2.30
C ASN A 92 -6.30 4.98 2.20
N ASP A 93 -5.55 3.92 2.53
CA ASP A 93 -4.11 3.85 2.71
C ASP A 93 -3.41 4.17 1.39
N ALA A 94 -2.43 5.07 1.48
CA ALA A 94 -1.59 5.43 0.35
C ALA A 94 -0.88 4.20 -0.25
N MET A 95 -0.52 3.22 0.58
CA MET A 95 0.15 2.00 0.16
C MET A 95 -0.77 1.07 -0.67
N VAL A 96 -2.02 0.88 -0.25
CA VAL A 96 -3.04 0.12 -1.01
C VAL A 96 -3.26 0.78 -2.38
N LYS A 97 -3.39 2.12 -2.40
CA LYS A 97 -3.56 2.88 -3.65
C LYS A 97 -2.34 2.80 -4.56
N ALA A 98 -1.14 2.94 -4.01
CA ALA A 98 0.10 2.82 -4.76
C ALA A 98 0.23 1.42 -5.39
N MET A 99 -0.18 0.38 -4.66
CA MET A 99 -0.21 -0.99 -5.18
C MET A 99 -1.23 -1.14 -6.31
N GLN A 100 -2.46 -0.66 -6.14
CA GLN A 100 -3.48 -0.66 -7.21
C GLN A 100 -2.97 0.06 -8.47
N ASN A 101 -2.27 1.19 -8.32
CA ASN A 101 -1.68 1.92 -9.44
C ASN A 101 -0.59 1.10 -10.15
N LYS A 102 0.30 0.46 -9.38
CA LYS A 102 1.34 -0.42 -9.93
C LYS A 102 0.71 -1.57 -10.74
N ILE A 103 -0.30 -2.23 -10.20
CA ILE A 103 -0.98 -3.35 -10.85
C ILE A 103 -1.68 -2.90 -12.14
N ASN A 104 -2.43 -1.79 -12.09
CA ASN A 104 -3.09 -1.24 -13.27
C ASN A 104 -2.09 -0.92 -14.40
N ARG A 105 -0.87 -0.47 -14.07
CA ARG A 105 0.19 -0.26 -15.08
C ARG A 105 0.69 -1.57 -15.68
N GLU A 106 0.85 -2.62 -14.89
CA GLU A 106 1.26 -3.93 -15.40
C GLU A 106 0.17 -4.56 -16.28
N LEU A 107 -1.10 -4.49 -15.87
CA LEU A 107 -2.23 -4.93 -16.70
C LEU A 107 -2.30 -4.16 -18.02
N ALA A 108 -2.11 -2.83 -17.99
CA ALA A 108 -2.06 -2.03 -19.21
C ALA A 108 -0.98 -2.51 -20.19
N LYS A 109 0.19 -2.97 -19.70
CA LYS A 109 1.24 -3.54 -20.56
C LYS A 109 0.83 -4.89 -21.13
N ILE A 110 0.24 -5.77 -20.31
CA ILE A 110 -0.23 -7.10 -20.75
C ILE A 110 -1.27 -6.97 -21.88
N TYR A 111 -2.16 -5.99 -21.77
CA TYR A 111 -3.23 -5.77 -22.75
C TYR A 111 -2.82 -4.91 -23.94
N ALA A 112 -1.64 -4.29 -23.95
CA ALA A 112 -1.24 -3.32 -24.98
C ALA A 112 -1.39 -3.87 -26.42
N ASP A 113 -0.99 -5.12 -26.63
CA ASP A 113 -1.00 -5.76 -27.95
C ASP A 113 -2.24 -6.65 -28.17
N LYS A 114 -2.90 -7.09 -27.10
CA LYS A 114 -4.02 -8.06 -27.15
C LYS A 114 -5.39 -7.37 -27.18
N ASN A 115 -5.54 -6.28 -26.43
CA ASN A 115 -6.76 -5.49 -26.35
C ASN A 115 -6.39 -4.03 -26.02
N PRO A 116 -6.10 -3.21 -27.04
CA PRO A 116 -5.66 -1.83 -26.86
C PRO A 116 -6.67 -0.97 -26.08
N GLU A 117 -7.96 -1.23 -26.21
CA GLU A 117 -9.01 -0.51 -25.48
C GLU A 117 -8.93 -0.78 -23.98
N LEU A 118 -8.80 -2.04 -23.57
CA LEU A 118 -8.58 -2.41 -22.16
C LEU A 118 -7.25 -1.84 -21.63
N SER A 119 -6.20 -1.85 -22.46
CA SER A 119 -4.91 -1.22 -22.10
C SER A 119 -5.10 0.27 -21.75
N VAL A 120 -5.85 1.01 -22.55
CA VAL A 120 -6.16 2.43 -22.28
C VAL A 120 -6.96 2.60 -21.00
N ILE A 121 -7.98 1.76 -20.76
CA ILE A 121 -8.76 1.81 -19.52
C ILE A 121 -7.86 1.60 -18.29
N TYR A 122 -6.95 0.64 -18.33
CA TYR A 122 -6.03 0.39 -17.22
C TYR A 122 -4.99 1.52 -17.04
N LYS A 123 -4.51 2.14 -18.12
CA LYS A 123 -3.69 3.37 -18.04
C LYS A 123 -4.44 4.49 -17.35
N GLN A 124 -5.68 4.76 -17.79
CA GLN A 124 -6.52 5.77 -17.17
C GLN A 124 -6.79 5.49 -15.69
N LYS A 125 -7.02 4.24 -15.29
CA LYS A 125 -7.16 3.86 -13.88
C LYS A 125 -5.89 4.11 -13.06
N ALA A 126 -4.72 3.92 -13.65
CA ALA A 126 -3.43 4.23 -13.01
C ALA A 126 -3.16 5.75 -12.93
N ASP A 127 -3.62 6.51 -13.93
CA ASP A 127 -3.30 7.94 -14.09
C ASP A 127 -4.33 8.87 -13.44
N ALA A 128 -5.62 8.51 -13.42
CA ALA A 128 -6.70 9.28 -12.77
C ALA A 128 -6.46 9.49 -11.27
N LYS A 129 -5.55 8.73 -10.67
CA LYS A 129 -5.16 8.87 -9.26
C LYS A 129 -3.94 9.78 -9.05
N LYS A 130 -3.14 10.05 -10.10
CA LYS A 130 -2.04 11.04 -10.05
C LYS A 130 -2.57 12.46 -9.88
N GLU A 131 -3.69 12.80 -10.53
CA GLU A 131 -4.33 14.12 -10.41
C GLU A 131 -4.87 14.42 -8.99
N ILE A 132 -5.15 13.39 -8.19
CA ILE A 132 -5.62 13.55 -6.80
C ILE A 132 -4.44 13.75 -5.83
N GLU A 133 -3.26 13.19 -6.13
CA GLU A 133 -2.03 13.39 -5.34
C GLU A 133 -1.31 14.70 -5.72
N GLU A 134 -1.24 15.06 -7.00
CA GLU A 134 -0.64 16.32 -7.46
C GLU A 134 -1.44 17.56 -6.99
N LYS A 135 -2.75 17.42 -6.71
CA LYS A 135 -3.56 18.49 -6.09
C LYS A 135 -3.24 18.75 -4.62
N LYS A 136 -2.33 18.00 -3.99
CA LYS A 136 -1.97 18.14 -2.56
C LYS A 136 -0.51 18.46 -2.27
N GLU A 137 0.26 18.96 -3.24
CA GLU A 137 1.44 19.77 -2.89
C GLU A 137 0.98 21.14 -2.37
N LYS A 138 0.46 21.16 -1.14
CA LYS A 138 0.25 22.41 -0.41
C LYS A 138 1.63 23.01 -0.19
N ASN A 139 1.97 24.05 -0.93
CA ASN A 139 3.14 24.87 -0.67
C ASN A 139 3.01 25.47 0.74
N TYR A 140 3.70 24.88 1.72
CA TYR A 140 3.67 25.31 3.14
C TYR A 140 4.53 26.55 3.40
N LEU A 141 5.27 27.01 2.40
CA LEU A 141 6.14 28.20 2.48
C LEU A 141 5.42 29.45 3.03
N PRO A 142 4.17 29.78 2.63
CA PRO A 142 3.45 30.93 3.17
C PRO A 142 3.10 30.79 4.67
N TRP A 143 2.79 29.57 5.11
CA TRP A 143 2.52 29.27 6.52
C TRP A 143 3.78 29.38 7.37
N ILE A 144 4.91 28.86 6.87
CA ILE A 144 6.22 28.94 7.53
C ILE A 144 6.66 30.40 7.64
N VAL A 145 6.53 31.18 6.56
CA VAL A 145 6.84 32.63 6.56
C VAL A 145 5.95 33.39 7.54
N SER A 146 4.65 33.05 7.63
CA SER A 146 3.73 33.68 8.59
C SER A 146 4.09 33.37 10.04
N LEU A 147 4.47 32.12 10.34
CA LEU A 147 4.95 31.72 11.67
C LEU A 147 6.25 32.43 12.06
N LEU A 148 7.21 32.53 11.13
CA LEU A 148 8.47 33.24 11.36
C LEU A 148 8.24 34.74 11.62
N ALA A 149 7.33 35.38 10.87
CA ALA A 149 6.99 36.79 11.08
C ALA A 149 6.36 37.03 12.47
N LEU A 150 5.48 36.12 12.93
CA LEU A 150 4.90 36.20 14.27
C LEU A 150 5.94 36.02 15.37
N LEU A 151 6.88 35.08 15.21
CA LEU A 151 7.98 34.87 16.16
C LEU A 151 8.90 36.09 16.23
N LEU A 152 9.29 36.67 15.08
CA LEU A 152 10.11 37.87 15.05
C LEU A 152 9.41 39.07 15.69
N TRP A 153 8.10 39.22 15.48
CA TRP A 153 7.32 40.28 16.12
C TRP A 153 7.23 40.09 17.65
N ALA A 154 6.99 38.87 18.11
CA ALA A 154 6.97 38.55 19.54
C ALA A 154 8.34 38.76 20.20
N SER A 155 9.43 38.35 19.56
CA SER A 155 10.80 38.58 20.04
C SER A 155 11.12 40.08 20.10
N TRP A 156 10.67 40.87 19.12
CA TRP A 156 10.87 42.32 19.11
C TRP A 156 10.09 43.02 20.23
N ASP A 157 8.84 42.63 20.50
CA ASP A 157 8.04 43.19 21.59
C ASP A 157 8.65 42.85 22.97
N LEU A 158 9.17 41.64 23.14
CA LEU A 158 9.92 41.24 24.34
C LEU A 158 11.20 42.07 24.50
N LEU A 159 12.00 42.25 23.44
CA LEU A 159 13.19 43.10 23.47
C LEU A 159 12.87 44.56 23.81
N LYS A 160 11.77 45.12 23.28
CA LYS A 160 11.31 46.48 23.63
C LYS A 160 10.89 46.61 25.10
N LYS A 161 10.28 45.57 25.68
CA LYS A 161 9.87 45.58 27.10
C LYS A 161 11.07 45.41 28.03
N TRP A 162 12.06 44.61 27.65
CA TRP A 162 13.27 44.36 28.44
C TRP A 162 14.33 45.47 28.30
N GLY A 163 14.42 46.14 27.16
CA GLY A 163 15.33 47.28 26.94
C GLY A 163 14.89 48.60 27.61
N LYS A 164 13.86 48.57 28.47
CA LYS A 164 13.39 49.70 29.29
C LYS A 164 13.77 49.56 30.77
N PHE A 165 14.60 48.57 31.13
CA PHE A 165 15.26 48.45 32.43
C PHE A 165 16.72 48.85 32.33
#